data_AF-A0A2X0MS59-F1
#
_entry.id   AF-A0A2X0MS59-F1
#
_cell.length_a   1.000
_cell.length_b   1.000
_cell.length_c   1.000
_cell.angle_alpha   90.00
_cell.angle_beta   90.00
_cell.angle_gamma   90.00
#
_symmetry.space_group_name_H-M   'P 1'
#
loop_
_entity.id
_entity.type
_entity.pdbx_description
1 polymer ?
#
loop_
_entity_poly.entity_id
_entity_poly.type
_entity_poly.pdbx_seq_one_letter_code
_entity_poly.pdbx_strand_id
1 'polypeptide(L)'
;MSIFRPCIDLHNGQVKQIVGGTLDTADLTTNFISEHPPAYYADLYRKHHLKGAHVIKLGPGNDQAAREALQAWPDALQLGGGITDANALAWIDAGASQVIVTSYLFPNCTFDEERLRILAEKVEKKRLIVDVSCRRRDNKWIVAMNRWRDLADMEVNEESLSLLSQYSSEFLVHAADVEGLCQGIDEQLVEKLGQWCNIPTTYAGGARDMKDLELVDRLSNGRVDLTFGSALDIFGGSQVKFKDLVEFNRRTR
;
A
#
# COMPACT_ATOMS: atom_id res chain seq x y z
N MET A 1 -13.41 -4.18 -12.95
CA MET A 1 -13.12 -2.78 -13.28
C MET A 1 -12.41 -2.21 -12.07
N SER A 2 -11.24 -1.62 -12.29
CA SER A 2 -10.36 -1.12 -11.25
C SER A 2 -11.01 0.02 -10.48
N ILE A 3 -10.69 0.12 -9.19
CA ILE A 3 -11.16 1.21 -8.33
C ILE A 3 -9.99 1.95 -7.67
N PHE A 4 -10.28 3.17 -7.23
CA PHE A 4 -9.41 3.93 -6.35
C PHE A 4 -9.38 3.33 -4.93
N ARG A 5 -8.17 3.16 -4.40
CA ARG A 5 -7.90 2.79 -3.00
C ARG A 5 -7.13 3.92 -2.30
N PRO A 6 -7.68 4.57 -1.27
CA PRO A 6 -6.96 5.64 -0.58
C PRO A 6 -5.92 5.10 0.40
N CYS A 7 -4.93 5.93 0.74
CA CYS A 7 -3.89 5.63 1.72
C CYS A 7 -3.83 6.67 2.86
N ILE A 8 -3.25 6.30 4.00
CA ILE A 8 -2.85 7.23 5.08
C ILE A 8 -1.44 6.86 5.52
N ASP A 9 -0.46 7.64 5.09
CA ASP A 9 0.93 7.43 5.48
C ASP A 9 1.25 8.21 6.76
N LEU A 10 1.76 7.49 7.76
CA LEU A 10 2.08 8.02 9.09
C LEU A 10 3.59 8.06 9.29
N HIS A 11 4.12 9.22 9.67
CA HIS A 11 5.51 9.37 10.06
C HIS A 11 5.64 10.32 11.26
N ASN A 12 6.28 9.85 12.33
CA ASN A 12 6.35 10.52 13.65
C ASN A 12 4.96 10.93 14.18
N GLY A 13 3.96 10.06 14.01
CA GLY A 13 2.61 10.26 14.53
C GLY A 13 1.76 11.26 13.75
N GLN A 14 2.21 11.72 12.59
CA GLN A 14 1.51 12.68 11.74
C GLN A 14 1.25 12.08 10.36
N VAL A 15 0.16 12.51 9.73
CA VAL A 15 -0.11 12.17 8.32
C VAL A 15 0.83 12.97 7.43
N LYS A 16 1.66 12.28 6.65
CA LYS A 16 2.64 12.90 5.75
C LYS A 16 2.59 12.25 4.38
N GLN A 17 2.93 13.02 3.35
CA GLN A 17 3.27 12.46 2.04
C GLN A 17 4.75 12.66 1.80
N ILE A 18 5.45 11.58 1.44
CA ILE A 18 6.89 11.56 1.22
C ILE A 18 7.21 11.34 -0.25
N VAL A 19 8.35 11.85 -0.71
CA VAL A 19 8.93 11.48 -2.01
C VAL A 19 9.77 10.22 -1.83
N GLY A 20 9.54 9.19 -2.65
CA GLY A 20 10.27 7.92 -2.59
C GLY A 20 11.80 8.10 -2.55
N GLY A 21 12.47 7.33 -1.68
CA GLY A 21 13.95 7.29 -1.59
C GLY A 21 14.63 8.29 -0.65
N THR A 22 13.90 9.21 0.01
CA THR A 22 14.49 10.30 0.83
C THR A 22 14.46 10.12 2.36
N LEU A 23 14.06 8.94 2.84
CA LEU A 23 13.77 8.65 4.26
C LEU A 23 14.97 8.67 5.24
N ASP A 24 16.16 9.16 4.86
CA ASP A 24 17.39 9.01 5.69
C ASP A 24 18.43 10.12 5.57
N THR A 25 18.10 11.22 4.91
CA THR A 25 18.88 12.45 5.03
C THR A 25 18.27 13.29 6.15
N ALA A 26 19.07 14.14 6.80
CA ALA A 26 18.54 15.25 7.59
C ALA A 26 17.51 16.09 6.79
N ASP A 27 17.51 15.92 5.46
CA ASP A 27 16.57 16.40 4.47
C ASP A 27 15.55 15.31 4.06
N LEU A 28 14.60 14.98 4.93
CA LEU A 28 13.43 14.20 4.52
C LEU A 28 12.53 15.13 3.70
N THR A 29 12.50 14.96 2.38
CA THR A 29 11.66 15.78 1.50
C THR A 29 10.20 15.36 1.66
N THR A 30 9.47 16.05 2.53
CA THR A 30 8.02 15.92 2.65
C THR A 30 7.35 16.73 1.56
N ASN A 31 6.48 16.08 0.77
CA ASN A 31 5.55 16.78 -0.11
C ASN A 31 4.51 17.53 0.72
N PHE A 32 4.10 16.96 1.85
CA PHE A 32 3.04 17.50 2.69
C PHE A 32 3.11 16.96 4.11
N ILE A 33 2.76 17.80 5.08
CA ILE A 33 2.44 17.43 6.45
C ILE A 33 1.03 17.93 6.72
N SER A 34 0.13 17.04 7.10
CA SER A 34 -1.25 17.42 7.35
C SER A 34 -1.40 18.20 8.65
N GLU A 35 -2.27 19.21 8.63
CA GLU A 35 -2.80 19.86 9.84
C GLU A 35 -3.90 19.02 10.52
N HIS A 36 -4.43 18.01 9.82
CA HIS A 36 -5.48 17.13 10.31
C HIS A 36 -4.92 15.83 10.90
N PRO A 37 -5.56 15.30 11.96
CA PRO A 37 -5.16 14.01 12.53
C PRO A 37 -5.53 12.83 11.60
N PRO A 38 -4.94 11.65 11.79
CA PRO A 38 -5.29 10.44 11.03
C PRO A 38 -6.79 10.09 11.06
N ALA A 39 -7.47 10.31 12.20
CA ALA A 39 -8.91 10.09 12.33
C ALA A 39 -9.74 10.91 11.33
N TYR A 40 -9.31 12.12 10.97
CA TYR A 40 -10.00 12.96 9.98
C TYR A 40 -10.08 12.26 8.62
N TYR A 41 -8.97 11.66 8.17
CA TYR A 41 -8.89 10.95 6.90
C TYR A 41 -9.68 9.64 6.95
N ALA A 42 -9.59 8.89 8.04
CA ALA A 42 -10.39 7.70 8.27
C ALA A 42 -11.89 7.99 8.20
N ASP A 43 -12.37 9.06 8.85
CA ASP A 43 -13.76 9.51 8.80
C ASP A 43 -14.17 10.00 7.41
N LEU A 44 -13.27 10.69 6.70
CA LEU A 44 -13.51 11.09 5.31
C LEU A 44 -13.73 9.86 4.42
N TYR A 45 -12.88 8.84 4.53
CA TYR A 45 -13.02 7.60 3.77
C TYR A 45 -14.28 6.82 4.17
N ARG A 46 -14.64 6.85 5.46
CA ARG A 46 -15.88 6.28 5.99
C ARG A 46 -17.11 6.89 5.36
N LYS A 47 -17.18 8.22 5.29
CA LYS A 47 -18.30 8.98 4.66
C LYS A 47 -18.50 8.61 3.19
N HIS A 48 -17.46 8.15 2.51
CA HIS A 48 -17.49 7.76 1.11
C HIS A 48 -17.45 6.24 0.88
N HIS A 49 -17.51 5.43 1.94
CA HIS A 49 -17.48 3.96 1.88
C HIS A 49 -16.27 3.40 1.10
N LEU A 50 -15.10 4.01 1.27
CA LEU A 50 -13.84 3.60 0.65
C LEU A 50 -13.12 2.53 1.50
N LYS A 51 -13.68 1.31 1.51
CA LYS A 51 -13.08 0.17 2.23
C LYS A 51 -11.76 -0.30 1.60
N GLY A 52 -10.91 -0.91 2.42
CA GLY A 52 -9.56 -1.35 2.04
C GLY A 52 -8.62 -0.18 1.73
N ALA A 53 -8.89 0.95 2.37
CA ALA A 53 -7.90 2.00 2.51
C ALA A 53 -6.79 1.50 3.43
N HIS A 54 -5.53 1.75 3.09
CA HIS A 54 -4.39 1.28 3.88
C HIS A 54 -3.73 2.41 4.65
N VAL A 55 -3.46 2.15 5.92
CA VAL A 55 -2.69 3.01 6.81
C VAL A 55 -1.28 2.43 6.90
N ILE A 56 -0.24 3.20 6.56
CA ILE A 56 1.14 2.73 6.55
C ILE A 56 1.95 3.48 7.61
N LYS A 57 2.52 2.73 8.56
CA LYS A 57 3.44 3.28 9.57
C LYS A 57 4.86 3.32 8.99
N LEU A 58 5.33 4.52 8.66
CA LEU A 58 6.68 4.78 8.19
C LEU A 58 7.58 5.07 9.39
N GLY A 59 8.31 4.06 9.84
CA GLY A 59 9.22 4.17 10.99
C GLY A 59 8.52 4.15 12.37
N PRO A 60 9.27 4.44 13.44
CA PRO A 60 8.75 4.42 14.81
C PRO A 60 7.84 5.62 15.12
N GLY A 61 7.15 5.57 16.27
CA GLY A 61 6.35 6.70 16.78
C GLY A 61 4.96 6.85 16.18
N ASN A 62 4.50 5.88 15.37
CA ASN A 62 3.22 5.96 14.66
C ASN A 62 2.07 5.19 15.32
N ASP A 63 2.32 4.40 16.37
CA ASP A 63 1.33 3.46 16.89
C ASP A 63 0.06 4.14 17.43
N GLN A 64 0.21 5.26 18.13
CA GLN A 64 -0.95 6.02 18.64
C GLN A 64 -1.79 6.61 17.49
N ALA A 65 -1.12 7.20 16.50
CA ALA A 65 -1.75 7.75 15.30
C ALA A 65 -2.46 6.68 14.45
N ALA A 66 -1.87 5.48 14.35
CA ALA A 66 -2.51 4.34 13.70
C ALA A 66 -3.77 3.90 14.43
N ARG A 67 -3.72 3.76 15.77
CA ARG A 67 -4.91 3.43 16.58
C ARG A 67 -6.00 4.48 16.43
N GLU A 68 -5.64 5.76 16.41
CA GLU A 68 -6.59 6.86 16.18
C GLU A 68 -7.32 6.70 14.83
N ALA A 69 -6.61 6.38 13.74
CA ALA A 69 -7.23 6.13 12.45
C ALA A 69 -8.15 4.90 12.46
N LEU A 70 -7.70 3.78 13.03
CA LEU A 70 -8.47 2.53 13.13
C LEU A 70 -9.75 2.71 13.97
N GLN A 71 -9.69 3.45 15.07
CA GLN A 71 -10.84 3.69 15.94
C GLN A 71 -11.91 4.59 15.32
N ALA A 72 -11.53 5.49 14.40
CA ALA A 72 -12.49 6.31 13.67
C ALA A 72 -13.35 5.48 12.69
N TRP A 73 -12.79 4.40 12.15
CA TRP A 73 -13.52 3.45 11.31
C TRP A 73 -13.09 1.99 11.54
N PRO A 74 -13.59 1.35 12.62
CA PRO A 74 -13.22 -0.01 12.97
C PRO A 74 -13.56 -1.01 11.87
N ASP A 75 -12.69 -2.00 11.68
CA ASP A 75 -12.81 -3.13 10.76
C ASP A 75 -12.91 -2.73 9.27
N ALA A 76 -12.47 -1.53 8.91
CA ALA A 76 -12.55 -1.01 7.53
C ALA A 76 -11.21 -0.65 6.89
N LEU A 77 -10.22 -0.30 7.72
CA LEU A 77 -8.89 0.11 7.29
C LEU A 77 -7.89 -1.03 7.42
N GLN A 78 -7.01 -1.15 6.45
CA GLN A 78 -5.85 -2.04 6.50
C GLN A 78 -4.69 -1.33 7.20
N LEU A 79 -3.78 -2.08 7.84
CA LEU A 79 -2.63 -1.49 8.53
C LEU A 79 -1.31 -2.18 8.20
N GLY A 80 -0.33 -1.41 7.74
CA GLY A 80 1.05 -1.84 7.50
C GLY A 80 2.10 -1.08 8.30
N GLY A 81 3.35 -1.54 8.19
CA GLY A 81 4.52 -0.92 8.80
C GLY A 81 4.91 -1.56 10.14
N GLY A 82 5.95 -2.41 10.10
CA GLY A 82 6.46 -3.11 11.29
C GLY A 82 5.55 -4.22 11.81
N ILE A 83 4.71 -4.81 10.95
CA ILE A 83 3.88 -5.96 11.30
C ILE A 83 4.77 -7.21 11.42
N THR A 84 4.59 -7.94 12.52
CA THR A 84 5.27 -9.20 12.82
C THR A 84 4.26 -10.19 13.40
N ASP A 85 4.64 -11.46 13.47
CA ASP A 85 3.85 -12.47 14.18
C ASP A 85 3.55 -12.08 15.63
N ALA A 86 4.46 -11.38 16.30
CA ALA A 86 4.28 -10.95 17.69
C ALA A 86 3.18 -9.89 17.88
N ASN A 87 2.94 -9.01 16.89
CA ASN A 87 2.04 -7.86 17.05
C ASN A 87 0.79 -7.89 16.16
N ALA A 88 0.75 -8.75 15.14
CA ALA A 88 -0.31 -8.74 14.13
C ALA A 88 -1.73 -8.85 14.72
N LEU A 89 -1.95 -9.79 15.64
CA LEU A 89 -3.26 -9.94 16.31
C LEU A 89 -3.67 -8.69 17.10
N ALA A 90 -2.73 -8.05 17.78
CA ALA A 90 -3.02 -6.84 18.57
C ALA A 90 -3.47 -5.67 17.68
N TRP A 91 -3.11 -5.67 16.38
CA TRP A 91 -3.59 -4.68 15.41
C TRP A 91 -4.96 -5.04 14.83
N ILE A 92 -5.22 -6.33 14.61
CA ILE A 92 -6.57 -6.79 14.28
C ILE A 92 -7.54 -6.44 15.42
N ASP A 93 -7.18 -6.74 16.67
CA ASP A 93 -7.98 -6.40 17.86
C ASP A 93 -8.15 -4.89 18.06
N ALA A 94 -7.22 -4.08 17.52
CA ALA A 94 -7.31 -2.62 17.53
C ALA A 94 -8.23 -2.05 16.43
N GLY A 95 -8.85 -2.91 15.61
CA GLY A 95 -9.82 -2.51 14.58
C GLY A 95 -9.27 -2.48 13.16
N ALA A 96 -8.09 -3.05 12.88
CA ALA A 96 -7.63 -3.23 11.50
C ALA A 96 -8.45 -4.34 10.82
N SER A 97 -8.95 -4.09 9.60
CA SER A 97 -9.65 -5.11 8.80
C SER A 97 -8.71 -6.25 8.42
N GLN A 98 -7.50 -5.86 8.01
CA GLN A 98 -6.38 -6.72 7.66
C GLN A 98 -5.07 -6.06 8.10
N VAL A 99 -4.04 -6.87 8.33
CA VAL A 99 -2.66 -6.40 8.51
C VAL A 99 -1.84 -6.62 7.25
N ILE A 100 -0.93 -5.69 6.97
CA ILE A 100 -0.06 -5.68 5.80
C ILE A 100 1.36 -5.98 6.28
N VAL A 101 1.88 -7.15 5.90
CA VAL A 101 3.26 -7.56 6.19
C VAL A 101 4.19 -7.15 5.06
N THR A 102 5.35 -6.61 5.43
CA THR A 102 6.41 -6.14 4.52
C THR A 102 7.73 -6.83 4.83
N SER A 103 8.65 -6.15 5.53
CA SER A 103 10.03 -6.57 5.74
C SER A 103 10.24 -7.72 6.70
N TYR A 104 9.23 -8.06 7.49
CA TYR A 104 9.29 -9.23 8.36
C TYR A 104 9.49 -10.53 7.57
N LEU A 105 9.02 -10.61 6.32
CA LEU A 105 9.16 -11.79 5.46
C LEU A 105 10.55 -11.98 4.85
N PHE A 106 11.45 -10.99 4.99
CA PHE A 106 12.75 -10.99 4.34
C PHE A 106 13.91 -10.77 5.32
N PRO A 107 14.10 -11.64 6.34
CA PRO A 107 15.26 -11.54 7.20
C PRO A 107 16.55 -11.60 6.37
N ASN A 108 17.43 -10.60 6.53
CA ASN A 108 18.67 -10.46 5.75
C ASN A 108 18.45 -10.44 4.22
N CYS A 109 17.31 -9.91 3.76
CA CYS A 109 16.95 -9.86 2.33
C CYS A 109 16.73 -11.24 1.70
N THR A 110 16.48 -12.28 2.51
CA THR A 110 16.10 -13.61 2.05
C THR A 110 14.66 -13.92 2.41
N PHE A 111 13.86 -14.34 1.43
CA PHE A 111 12.48 -14.72 1.66
C PHE A 111 12.36 -15.89 2.64
N ASP A 112 11.51 -15.73 3.65
CA ASP A 112 11.24 -16.72 4.68
C ASP A 112 9.75 -17.11 4.63
N GLU A 113 9.45 -18.20 3.94
CA GLU A 113 8.08 -18.72 3.79
C GLU A 113 7.46 -19.13 5.13
N GLU A 114 8.28 -19.63 6.06
CA GLU A 114 7.80 -20.10 7.37
C GLU A 114 7.22 -18.94 8.18
N ARG A 115 7.84 -17.75 8.11
CA ARG A 115 7.27 -16.53 8.69
C ARG A 115 5.92 -16.14 8.11
N LEU A 116 5.76 -16.29 6.80
CA LEU A 116 4.50 -16.02 6.12
C LEU A 116 3.41 -17.01 6.57
N ARG A 117 3.76 -18.31 6.63
CA ARG A 117 2.86 -19.36 7.10
C ARG A 117 2.40 -19.12 8.53
N ILE A 118 3.32 -18.86 9.45
CA ILE A 118 3.02 -18.56 10.87
C ILE A 118 2.08 -17.36 10.98
N LEU A 119 2.35 -16.28 10.23
CA LEU A 119 1.49 -15.10 10.21
C LEU A 119 0.08 -15.43 9.71
N ALA A 120 -0.04 -16.12 8.59
CA ALA A 120 -1.32 -16.48 7.98
C ALA A 120 -2.16 -17.39 8.89
N GLU A 121 -1.53 -18.32 9.61
CA GLU A 121 -2.19 -19.14 10.63
C GLU A 121 -2.68 -18.30 11.80
N LYS A 122 -1.87 -17.33 12.23
CA LYS A 122 -2.15 -16.52 13.41
C LYS A 122 -3.27 -15.50 13.20
N VAL A 123 -3.32 -14.80 12.06
CA VAL A 123 -4.36 -13.79 11.78
C VAL A 123 -5.48 -14.27 10.85
N GLU A 124 -5.38 -15.51 10.36
CA GLU A 124 -6.16 -16.05 9.24
C GLU A 124 -5.80 -15.38 7.90
N LYS A 125 -5.66 -16.18 6.83
CA LYS A 125 -5.39 -15.72 5.45
C LYS A 125 -6.21 -14.49 5.03
N LYS A 126 -7.52 -14.49 5.35
CA LYS A 126 -8.48 -13.43 5.00
C LYS A 126 -8.15 -12.04 5.60
N ARG A 127 -7.28 -11.99 6.62
CA ARG A 127 -6.85 -10.77 7.29
C ARG A 127 -5.37 -10.43 7.06
N LEU A 128 -4.71 -11.16 6.16
CA LEU A 128 -3.31 -10.93 5.81
C LEU A 128 -3.20 -10.38 4.40
N ILE A 129 -2.43 -9.30 4.26
CA ILE A 129 -2.01 -8.69 3.01
C ILE A 129 -0.49 -8.77 2.95
N VAL A 130 0.05 -9.13 1.79
CA VAL A 130 1.49 -9.06 1.55
C VAL A 130 1.76 -7.82 0.71
N ASP A 131 2.62 -6.95 1.22
CA ASP A 131 3.13 -5.83 0.47
C ASP A 131 4.40 -6.25 -0.28
N VAL A 132 4.28 -6.32 -1.60
CA VAL A 132 5.34 -6.68 -2.52
C VAL A 132 5.93 -5.40 -3.09
N SER A 133 6.84 -4.86 -2.34
CA SER A 133 7.53 -3.63 -2.65
C SER A 133 8.72 -3.97 -3.55
N CYS A 134 8.79 -3.43 -4.79
CA CYS A 134 9.75 -3.85 -5.81
C CYS A 134 10.45 -2.74 -6.61
N ARG A 135 11.58 -3.09 -7.22
CA ARG A 135 12.37 -2.25 -8.14
C ARG A 135 12.64 -2.94 -9.46
N ARG A 136 12.68 -2.15 -10.52
CA ARG A 136 13.06 -2.65 -11.84
C ARG A 136 14.56 -2.90 -11.92
N ARG A 137 14.92 -4.07 -12.41
CA ARG A 137 16.28 -4.47 -12.80
C ARG A 137 16.19 -5.11 -14.17
N ASP A 138 16.65 -4.38 -15.18
CA ASP A 138 16.52 -4.73 -16.59
C ASP A 138 15.03 -4.98 -16.96
N ASN A 139 14.70 -6.23 -17.27
CA ASN A 139 13.35 -6.68 -17.66
C ASN A 139 12.62 -7.43 -16.54
N LYS A 140 13.07 -7.28 -15.29
CA LYS A 140 12.53 -7.95 -14.12
C LYS A 140 12.24 -6.96 -13.00
N TRP A 141 11.39 -7.37 -12.06
CA TRP A 141 11.14 -6.64 -10.82
C TRP A 141 11.65 -7.47 -9.66
N ILE A 142 12.53 -6.90 -8.86
CA ILE A 142 13.11 -7.58 -7.69
C ILE A 142 12.51 -6.94 -6.45
N VAL A 143 12.11 -7.77 -5.49
CA VAL A 143 11.64 -7.29 -4.19
C VAL A 143 12.75 -6.45 -3.55
N ALA A 144 12.39 -5.28 -3.05
CA ALA A 144 13.32 -4.33 -2.48
C ALA A 144 12.91 -3.98 -1.06
N MET A 145 13.89 -3.92 -0.17
CA MET A 145 13.75 -3.79 1.27
C MET A 145 14.49 -2.55 1.78
N ASN A 146 14.34 -2.27 3.08
CA ASN A 146 15.09 -1.22 3.79
C ASN A 146 15.02 0.14 3.08
N ARG A 147 13.81 0.57 2.73
CA ARG A 147 13.56 1.82 1.99
C ARG A 147 14.20 1.78 0.60
N TRP A 148 14.00 0.68 -0.13
CA TRP A 148 14.35 0.53 -1.54
C TRP A 148 15.84 0.42 -1.87
N ARG A 149 16.66 0.18 -0.84
CA ARG A 149 18.13 0.13 -0.96
C ARG A 149 18.63 -1.26 -1.24
N ASP A 150 18.10 -2.24 -0.51
CA ASP A 150 18.59 -3.60 -0.55
C ASP A 150 17.64 -4.44 -1.40
N LEU A 151 18.20 -5.18 -2.34
CA LEU A 151 17.42 -6.13 -3.14
C LEU A 151 17.36 -7.46 -2.41
N ALA A 152 16.18 -8.05 -2.35
CA ALA A 152 15.97 -9.39 -1.85
C ALA A 152 16.28 -10.45 -2.91
N ASP A 153 16.35 -11.71 -2.48
CA ASP A 153 16.53 -12.89 -3.34
C ASP A 153 15.23 -13.34 -4.06
N MET A 154 14.17 -12.54 -3.97
CA MET A 154 12.88 -12.83 -4.59
C MET A 154 12.59 -11.87 -5.75
N GLU A 155 12.30 -12.46 -6.92
CA GLU A 155 11.73 -11.76 -8.07
C GLU A 155 10.20 -11.64 -7.91
N VAL A 156 9.62 -10.53 -8.35
CA VAL A 156 8.17 -10.36 -8.49
C VAL A 156 7.76 -10.89 -9.86
N ASN A 157 7.15 -12.08 -9.87
CA ASN A 157 6.66 -12.75 -11.06
C ASN A 157 5.46 -13.65 -10.71
N GLU A 158 4.95 -14.39 -11.70
CA GLU A 158 3.80 -15.27 -11.53
C GLU A 158 4.00 -16.33 -10.43
N GLU A 159 5.18 -16.93 -10.36
CA GLU A 159 5.49 -18.00 -9.42
C GLU A 159 5.52 -17.48 -7.98
N SER A 160 6.23 -16.37 -7.74
CA SER A 160 6.31 -15.79 -6.40
C SER A 160 4.96 -15.23 -5.94
N LEU A 161 4.21 -14.56 -6.82
CA LEU A 161 2.86 -14.08 -6.48
C LEU A 161 1.89 -15.24 -6.23
N SER A 162 1.99 -16.34 -6.99
CA SER A 162 1.20 -17.54 -6.75
C SER A 162 1.50 -18.14 -5.38
N LEU A 163 2.79 -18.27 -5.01
CA LEU A 163 3.22 -18.72 -3.69
C LEU A 163 2.65 -17.86 -2.57
N LEU A 164 2.85 -16.54 -2.64
CA LEU A 164 2.37 -15.61 -1.62
C LEU A 164 0.84 -15.64 -1.48
N SER A 165 0.11 -15.79 -2.60
CA SER A 165 -1.37 -15.84 -2.63
C SER A 165 -1.96 -17.03 -1.90
N GLN A 166 -1.17 -18.07 -1.62
CA GLN A 166 -1.61 -19.22 -0.82
C GLN A 166 -1.88 -18.79 0.62
N TYR A 167 -1.16 -17.79 1.11
CA TYR A 167 -1.16 -17.35 2.51
C TYR A 167 -1.79 -15.97 2.74
N SER A 168 -1.90 -15.14 1.70
CA SER A 168 -2.52 -13.80 1.78
C SER A 168 -3.87 -13.71 1.06
N SER A 169 -4.67 -12.72 1.45
CA SER A 169 -5.97 -12.43 0.84
C SER A 169 -5.94 -11.31 -0.18
N GLU A 170 -4.90 -10.49 -0.16
CA GLU A 170 -4.74 -9.33 -1.02
C GLU A 170 -3.25 -9.01 -1.16
N PHE A 171 -2.89 -8.35 -2.25
CA PHE A 171 -1.57 -7.77 -2.47
C PHE A 171 -1.64 -6.25 -2.45
N LEU A 172 -0.63 -5.64 -1.85
CA LEU A 172 -0.27 -4.24 -2.07
C LEU A 172 1.06 -4.24 -2.82
N VAL A 173 1.13 -3.66 -4.01
CA VAL A 173 2.35 -3.68 -4.83
C VAL A 173 2.87 -2.26 -4.96
N HIS A 174 4.00 -1.98 -4.30
CA HIS A 174 4.67 -0.69 -4.41
C HIS A 174 5.77 -0.73 -5.47
N ALA A 175 5.70 0.22 -6.42
CA ALA A 175 6.74 0.41 -7.42
C ALA A 175 7.65 1.56 -6.99
N ALA A 176 8.78 1.22 -6.35
CA ALA A 176 9.66 2.20 -5.71
C ALA A 176 10.25 3.23 -6.67
N ASP A 177 10.53 2.83 -7.91
CA ASP A 177 11.20 3.69 -8.88
C ASP A 177 10.31 4.87 -9.34
N VAL A 178 9.00 4.82 -9.10
CA VAL A 178 8.04 5.88 -9.44
C VAL A 178 7.29 6.46 -8.23
N GLU A 179 7.54 5.94 -7.03
CA GLU A 179 6.80 6.30 -5.81
C GLU A 179 6.99 7.78 -5.41
N GLY A 180 5.87 8.50 -5.22
CA GLY A 180 5.88 9.92 -4.82
C GLY A 180 6.37 10.90 -5.89
N LEU A 181 6.82 10.43 -7.06
CA LEU A 181 7.29 11.29 -8.14
C LEU A 181 6.16 11.95 -8.94
N CYS A 182 4.97 11.36 -8.94
CA CYS A 182 3.82 11.78 -9.76
C CYS A 182 4.19 11.92 -11.26
N GLN A 183 5.03 11.02 -11.77
CA GLN A 183 5.50 11.05 -13.17
C GLN A 183 4.79 10.01 -14.05
N GLY A 184 3.92 9.18 -13.49
CA GLY A 184 3.24 8.07 -14.16
C GLY A 184 3.56 6.73 -13.49
N ILE A 185 2.72 5.74 -13.77
CA ILE A 185 2.84 4.37 -13.27
C ILE A 185 3.90 3.57 -14.05
N ASP A 186 4.36 2.46 -13.47
CA ASP A 186 5.07 1.41 -14.24
C ASP A 186 4.04 0.56 -15.01
N GLU A 187 3.74 0.98 -16.24
CA GLU A 187 2.73 0.34 -17.09
C GLU A 187 3.01 -1.15 -17.34
N GLN A 188 4.28 -1.53 -17.51
CA GLN A 188 4.66 -2.93 -17.76
C GLN A 188 4.40 -3.78 -16.51
N LEU A 189 4.72 -3.25 -15.32
CA LEU A 189 4.40 -3.95 -14.08
C LEU A 189 2.89 -4.13 -13.92
N VAL A 190 2.09 -3.09 -14.16
CA VAL A 190 0.63 -3.17 -14.05
C VAL A 190 0.03 -4.19 -15.02
N GLU A 191 0.50 -4.23 -16.27
CA GLU A 191 0.10 -5.26 -17.24
C GLU A 191 0.42 -6.66 -16.73
N LYS A 192 1.63 -6.85 -16.18
CA LYS A 192 2.07 -8.13 -15.61
C LYS A 192 1.28 -8.52 -14.37
N LEU A 193 0.97 -7.60 -13.46
CA LEU A 193 0.11 -7.86 -12.30
C LEU A 193 -1.30 -8.31 -12.74
N GLY A 194 -1.84 -7.71 -13.81
CA GLY A 194 -3.10 -8.17 -14.39
C GLY A 194 -3.06 -9.60 -14.96
N GLN A 195 -1.88 -10.07 -15.37
CA GLN A 195 -1.66 -11.44 -15.85
C GLN A 195 -1.43 -12.42 -14.68
N TRP A 196 -0.63 -12.01 -13.70
CA TRP A 196 -0.09 -12.89 -12.65
C TRP A 196 -0.96 -12.98 -11.40
N CYS A 197 -1.67 -11.92 -11.02
CA CYS A 197 -2.47 -11.90 -9.79
C CYS A 197 -3.84 -12.56 -9.98
N ASN A 198 -4.20 -13.42 -9.02
CA ASN A 198 -5.46 -14.13 -8.93
C ASN A 198 -6.28 -13.77 -7.66
N ILE A 199 -5.73 -12.93 -6.79
CA ILE A 199 -6.40 -12.34 -5.61
C ILE A 199 -6.48 -10.82 -5.80
N PRO A 200 -7.29 -10.10 -5.01
CA PRO A 200 -7.32 -8.64 -5.02
C PRO A 200 -5.91 -8.05 -4.93
N THR A 201 -5.60 -7.09 -5.81
CA THR A 201 -4.29 -6.45 -5.88
C THR A 201 -4.48 -4.96 -6.01
N THR A 202 -3.80 -4.20 -5.16
CA THR A 202 -3.73 -2.74 -5.23
C THR A 202 -2.32 -2.33 -5.63
N TYR A 203 -2.18 -1.52 -6.68
CA TYR A 203 -0.93 -0.90 -7.07
C TYR A 203 -0.77 0.48 -6.42
N ALA A 204 0.43 0.77 -5.92
CA ALA A 204 0.79 2.04 -5.30
C ALA A 204 2.13 2.54 -5.86
N GLY A 205 2.11 3.67 -6.58
CA GLY A 205 3.32 4.29 -7.10
C GLY A 205 3.07 5.20 -8.29
N GLY A 206 3.58 6.42 -8.28
CA GLY A 206 3.66 7.28 -9.47
C GLY A 206 2.37 7.84 -10.07
N ALA A 207 1.19 7.45 -9.57
CA ALA A 207 -0.10 7.96 -10.03
C ALA A 207 -0.16 9.49 -9.93
N ARG A 208 -0.49 10.14 -11.05
CA ARG A 208 -0.40 11.59 -11.22
C ARG A 208 -1.72 12.23 -11.63
N ASP A 209 -2.55 11.53 -12.40
CA ASP A 209 -3.81 12.09 -12.89
C ASP A 209 -4.93 11.03 -13.00
N MET A 210 -6.18 11.48 -13.17
CA MET A 210 -7.35 10.59 -13.22
C MET A 210 -7.27 9.53 -14.33
N LYS A 211 -6.53 9.78 -15.43
CA LYS A 211 -6.39 8.83 -16.54
C LYS A 211 -5.54 7.63 -16.16
N ASP A 212 -4.73 7.73 -15.10
CA ASP A 212 -3.98 6.57 -14.61
C ASP A 212 -4.92 5.47 -14.11
N LEU A 213 -6.12 5.80 -13.59
CA LEU A 213 -7.13 4.78 -13.25
C LEU A 213 -7.63 4.03 -14.48
N GLU A 214 -7.96 4.77 -15.55
CA GLU A 214 -8.43 4.18 -16.81
C GLU A 214 -7.32 3.36 -17.48
N LEU A 215 -6.07 3.84 -17.38
CA LEU A 215 -4.89 3.14 -17.85
C LEU A 215 -4.66 1.84 -17.09
N VAL A 216 -4.72 1.87 -15.75
CA VAL A 216 -4.60 0.67 -14.91
C VAL A 216 -5.72 -0.33 -15.20
N ASP A 217 -6.96 0.14 -15.34
CA ASP A 217 -8.09 -0.73 -15.69
C ASP A 217 -7.85 -1.44 -17.02
N ARG A 218 -7.43 -0.70 -18.05
CA ARG A 218 -7.11 -1.28 -19.36
C ARG A 218 -5.95 -2.26 -19.32
N LEU A 219 -4.82 -1.88 -18.72
CA LEU A 219 -3.61 -2.70 -18.69
C LEU A 219 -3.81 -3.97 -17.86
N SER A 220 -4.57 -3.89 -16.76
CA SER A 220 -4.79 -5.02 -15.87
C SER A 220 -6.05 -5.83 -16.18
N ASN A 221 -6.82 -5.45 -17.21
CA ASN A 221 -8.16 -5.97 -17.47
C ASN A 221 -9.08 -5.87 -16.23
N GLY A 222 -9.00 -4.74 -15.52
CA GLY A 222 -9.79 -4.43 -14.34
C GLY A 222 -9.49 -5.30 -13.13
N ARG A 223 -8.29 -5.91 -13.05
CA ARG A 223 -7.86 -6.78 -11.94
C ARG A 223 -7.02 -6.06 -10.88
N VAL A 224 -6.42 -4.92 -11.21
CA VAL A 224 -5.53 -4.18 -10.31
C VAL A 224 -6.19 -2.85 -9.94
N ASP A 225 -6.33 -2.58 -8.65
CA ASP A 225 -6.78 -1.30 -8.13
C ASP A 225 -5.63 -0.29 -8.06
N LEU A 226 -5.93 1.01 -7.94
CA LEU A 226 -4.91 2.07 -7.93
C LEU A 226 -4.99 2.95 -6.70
N THR A 227 -3.82 3.21 -6.10
CA THR A 227 -3.63 4.14 -4.99
C THR A 227 -3.17 5.51 -5.46
N PHE A 228 -3.74 6.56 -4.86
CA PHE A 228 -3.26 7.94 -5.01
C PHE A 228 -2.89 8.49 -3.63
N GLY A 229 -1.70 9.09 -3.55
CA GLY A 229 -1.20 9.79 -2.36
C GLY A 229 -0.90 11.25 -2.69
N SER A 230 0.38 11.57 -2.94
CA SER A 230 0.90 12.94 -3.13
C SER A 230 0.20 13.78 -4.21
N ALA A 231 -0.45 13.16 -5.19
CA ALA A 231 -1.20 13.88 -6.24
C ALA A 231 -2.53 14.47 -5.74
N LEU A 232 -3.05 14.00 -4.60
CA LEU A 232 -4.37 14.36 -4.08
C LEU A 232 -4.40 15.72 -3.38
N ASP A 233 -5.46 16.48 -3.65
CA ASP A 233 -5.80 17.73 -2.97
C ASP A 233 -5.90 17.61 -1.44
N ILE A 234 -6.45 16.51 -0.93
CA ILE A 234 -6.53 16.25 0.53
C ILE A 234 -5.16 16.03 1.20
N PHE A 235 -4.10 15.88 0.40
CA PHE A 235 -2.70 15.79 0.82
C PHE A 235 -1.84 16.91 0.23
N GLY A 236 -2.43 18.06 -0.13
CA GLY A 236 -1.71 19.23 -0.63
C GLY A 236 -1.28 19.16 -2.09
N GLY A 237 -1.60 18.07 -2.80
CA GLY A 237 -1.43 17.96 -4.24
C GLY A 237 -2.41 18.84 -5.01
N SER A 238 -2.16 19.07 -6.29
CA SER A 238 -3.03 19.89 -7.17
C SER A 238 -3.48 19.16 -8.42
N GLN A 239 -3.01 17.92 -8.63
CA GLN A 239 -3.18 17.19 -9.88
C GLN A 239 -4.49 16.39 -9.90
N VAL A 240 -4.91 15.85 -8.75
CA VAL A 240 -6.11 15.01 -8.63
C VAL A 240 -6.97 15.48 -7.48
N LYS A 241 -8.27 15.62 -7.73
CA LYS A 241 -9.26 15.92 -6.69
C LYS A 241 -9.79 14.63 -6.10
N PHE A 242 -9.75 14.49 -4.78
CA PHE A 242 -10.30 13.33 -4.08
C PHE A 242 -11.77 13.06 -4.43
N LYS A 243 -12.57 14.12 -4.59
CA LYS A 243 -13.99 13.99 -4.97
C LYS A 243 -14.19 13.31 -6.32
N ASP A 244 -13.31 13.55 -7.28
CA ASP A 244 -13.42 12.98 -8.63
C ASP A 244 -13.14 11.46 -8.59
N LEU A 245 -12.20 11.02 -7.76
CA LEU A 245 -11.94 9.60 -7.50
C LEU A 245 -13.09 8.90 -6.76
N VAL A 246 -13.70 9.57 -5.80
CA VAL A 246 -14.90 9.06 -5.12
C VAL A 246 -16.04 8.85 -6.11
N GLU A 247 -16.26 9.83 -6.99
CA GLU A 247 -17.30 9.76 -8.01
C GLU A 247 -17.01 8.68 -9.04
N PHE A 248 -15.74 8.50 -9.42
CA PHE A 248 -15.30 7.38 -10.26
C PHE A 248 -15.70 6.04 -9.61
N ASN A 249 -15.30 5.79 -8.36
CA ASN A 249 -15.65 4.55 -7.65
C ASN A 249 -17.15 4.29 -7.55
N ARG A 250 -17.98 5.33 -7.45
CA ARG A 250 -19.44 5.19 -7.40
C ARG A 250 -20.05 4.74 -8.72
N ARG A 251 -19.41 5.04 -9.85
CA ARG A 251 -19.87 4.62 -11.19
C ARG A 251 -19.44 3.20 -11.53
N THR A 252 -18.37 2.74 -10.88
CA THR A 252 -17.75 1.42 -11.07
C THR A 252 -18.39 0.31 -10.23
N ARG A 253 -19.11 0.68 -9.17
CA ARG A 253 -19.84 -0.24 -8.27
C ARG A 253 -21.29 -0.39 -8.70
#